data_AF-A0A7V3RPF0-F1
#
_entry.id   AF-A0A7V3RPF0-F1
#
_cell.length_a   1.000
_cell.length_b   1.000
_cell.length_c   1.000
_cell.angle_alpha   90.00
_cell.angle_beta   90.00
_cell.angle_gamma   90.00
#
_symmetry.space_group_name_H-M   'P 1'
#
loop_
_entity.id
_entity.type
_entity.pdbx_description
1 polymer ?
#
loop_
_entity_poly.entity_id
_entity_poly.type
_entity_poly.pdbx_seq_one_letter_code
_entity_poly.pdbx_strand_id
1 'polypeptide(L)'
;MVRGLEGQTGTTALAQSLEQLGQNLFSPPSVKGWDGGKSWLNGQTLLFRQNLALALTSTEDARFGRRCDPAALARKYHKETDAELVDFFLHLFLQGDVAAQTRMRLLHYQQQAHKLPAPVYWTQQDSADQRVRSLCHLVLTLPEFQLD
;
A
#
# COMPACT_ATOMS: atom_id res chain seq x y z
N MET A 1 2.32 6.58 -4.08
CA MET A 1 1.40 5.43 -4.01
C MET A 1 0.44 5.34 -5.19
N VAL A 2 -0.62 6.16 -5.30
CA VAL A 2 -1.65 6.05 -6.37
C VAL A 2 -1.06 6.07 -7.80
N ARG A 3 -0.15 7.01 -8.09
CA ARG A 3 0.54 7.06 -9.39
C ARG A 3 1.43 5.85 -9.66
N GLY A 4 2.12 5.33 -8.64
CA GLY A 4 2.95 4.13 -8.77
C GLY A 4 2.11 2.90 -9.09
N LEU A 5 0.89 2.84 -8.57
CA LEU A 5 -0.07 1.79 -8.90
C LEU A 5 -0.81 2.01 -10.22
N GLU A 6 -0.42 3.03 -11.00
CA GLU A 6 -1.09 3.46 -12.23
C GLU A 6 -2.60 3.72 -12.06
N GLY A 7 -3.01 4.01 -10.82
CA GLY A 7 -4.39 4.21 -10.46
C GLY A 7 -4.83 5.67 -10.59
N GLN A 8 -6.15 5.85 -10.66
CA GLN A 8 -6.79 7.16 -10.59
C GLN A 8 -7.82 7.14 -9.47
N THR A 9 -7.73 8.01 -8.47
CA THR A 9 -8.68 8.02 -7.34
C THR A 9 -9.63 9.20 -7.43
N GLY A 10 -10.84 9.04 -6.87
CA GLY A 10 -11.77 10.16 -6.75
C GLY A 10 -11.21 11.22 -5.80
N THR A 11 -11.22 12.48 -6.24
CA THR A 11 -10.64 13.60 -5.48
C THR A 11 -11.36 13.84 -4.16
N THR A 12 -12.69 13.69 -4.10
CA THR A 12 -13.50 13.90 -2.90
C THR A 12 -13.20 12.87 -1.80
N ALA A 13 -13.15 11.58 -2.16
CA ALA A 13 -12.85 10.51 -1.20
C ALA A 13 -11.41 10.62 -0.64
N LEU A 14 -10.48 11.06 -1.50
CA LEU A 14 -9.12 11.34 -1.09
C LEU A 14 -9.07 12.53 -0.12
N ALA A 15 -9.76 13.64 -0.43
CA ALA A 15 -9.83 14.82 0.43
C ALA A 15 -10.35 14.50 1.84
N GLN A 16 -11.43 13.73 1.94
CA GLN A 16 -11.98 13.29 3.23
C GLN A 16 -10.99 12.43 4.03
N SER A 17 -10.19 11.61 3.34
CA SER A 17 -9.16 10.79 4.00
C SER A 17 -7.97 11.65 4.47
N LEU A 18 -7.63 12.71 3.73
CA LEU A 18 -6.59 13.67 4.11
C LEU A 18 -6.99 14.52 5.32
N GLU A 19 -8.26 14.89 5.45
CA GLU A 19 -8.77 15.57 6.64
C GLU A 19 -8.54 14.74 7.91
N GLN A 20 -8.74 13.42 7.87
CA GLN A 20 -8.45 12.52 9.01
C GLN A 20 -6.97 12.46 9.37
N LEU A 21 -6.09 12.77 8.40
CA LEU A 21 -4.64 12.89 8.59
C LEU A 21 -4.23 14.29 9.10
N GLY A 22 -5.19 15.17 9.41
CA GLY A 22 -4.94 16.55 9.79
C GLY A 22 -4.56 17.45 8.60
N GLN A 23 -4.67 16.95 7.37
CA GLN A 23 -4.38 17.67 6.13
C GLN A 23 -5.67 18.21 5.49
N ASN A 24 -6.35 19.13 6.17
CA ASN A 24 -7.58 19.73 5.67
C ASN A 24 -7.30 20.69 4.50
N LEU A 25 -7.68 20.31 3.28
CA LEU A 25 -7.42 21.09 2.07
C LEU A 25 -7.96 22.53 2.21
N PHE A 26 -7.13 23.52 1.87
CA PHE A 26 -7.44 24.96 1.99
C PHE A 26 -7.60 25.50 3.42
N SER A 27 -7.29 24.70 4.45
CA SER A 27 -7.33 25.13 5.86
C SER A 27 -6.08 24.64 6.62
N PRO A 28 -4.87 25.17 6.31
CA PRO A 28 -3.67 24.79 7.02
C PRO A 28 -3.66 25.35 8.45
N PRO A 29 -3.01 24.66 9.41
CA PRO A 29 -3.01 25.05 10.82
C PRO A 29 -2.24 26.35 11.10
N SER A 30 -1.36 26.80 10.20
CA SER A 30 -0.62 28.05 10.32
C SER A 30 -0.20 28.60 8.95
N VAL A 31 0.35 29.82 8.93
CA VAL A 31 0.91 30.47 7.72
C VAL A 31 2.09 29.68 7.13
N LYS A 32 2.74 28.82 7.92
CA LYS A 32 3.79 27.89 7.46
C LYS A 32 3.22 26.68 6.69
N GLY A 33 1.91 26.44 6.76
CA GLY A 33 1.27 25.24 6.24
C GLY A 33 1.15 24.15 7.31
N TRP A 34 1.16 22.89 6.86
CA TRP A 34 1.25 21.72 7.74
C TRP A 34 2.69 21.46 8.16
N ASP A 35 2.88 21.02 9.41
CA ASP A 35 4.18 20.49 9.80
C ASP A 35 4.52 19.29 8.90
N GLY A 36 5.76 19.27 8.42
CA GLY A 36 6.30 18.18 7.60
C GLY A 36 7.35 17.38 8.37
N GLY A 37 7.89 16.35 7.72
CA GLY A 37 8.95 15.51 8.30
C GLY A 37 8.51 14.74 9.55
N LYS A 38 9.48 14.39 10.40
CA LYS A 38 9.27 13.50 11.57
C LYS A 38 8.34 14.10 12.64
N SER A 39 8.18 15.42 12.71
CA SER A 39 7.26 16.08 13.64
C SER A 39 5.79 15.91 13.26
N TRP A 40 5.50 15.62 11.99
CA TRP A 40 4.15 15.33 11.52
C TRP A 40 3.72 13.89 11.80
N LEU A 41 4.68 12.97 11.89
CA LEU A 41 4.43 11.55 12.11
C LEU A 41 4.26 11.28 13.63
N ASN A 42 3.01 11.11 14.04
CA ASN A 42 2.64 10.56 15.34
C ASN A 42 1.86 9.23 15.19
N GLY A 43 1.64 8.51 16.29
CA GLY A 43 0.98 7.20 16.26
C GLY A 43 -0.40 7.21 15.60
N GLN A 44 -1.18 8.28 15.76
CA GLN A 44 -2.49 8.42 15.15
C GLN A 44 -2.38 8.63 13.63
N THR A 45 -1.51 9.54 13.18
CA THR A 45 -1.26 9.75 11.74
C THR A 45 -0.69 8.51 11.05
N LEU A 46 0.16 7.74 11.74
CA LEU A 46 0.74 6.51 11.21
C LEU A 46 -0.35 5.46 10.96
N LEU A 47 -1.25 5.27 11.93
CA LEU A 47 -2.38 4.35 11.79
C LEU A 47 -3.30 4.75 10.63
N PHE A 48 -3.64 6.04 10.51
CA PHE A 48 -4.47 6.54 9.42
C PHE A 48 -3.79 6.37 8.04
N ARG A 49 -2.47 6.54 7.96
CA ARG A 49 -1.71 6.29 6.72
C ARG A 49 -1.78 4.82 6.31
N GLN A 50 -1.62 3.90 7.26
CA GLN A 50 -1.73 2.46 6.99
C GLN A 50 -3.15 2.09 6.55
N ASN A 51 -4.18 2.62 7.21
CA ASN A 51 -5.57 2.40 6.83
C ASN A 51 -5.89 2.96 5.44
N LEU A 52 -5.35 4.13 5.09
CA LEU A 52 -5.51 4.71 3.76
C LEU A 52 -4.80 3.85 2.70
N ALA A 53 -3.60 3.35 2.99
CA ALA A 53 -2.90 2.41 2.12
C ALA A 53 -3.74 1.15 1.88
N LEU A 54 -4.29 0.55 2.94
CA LEU A 54 -5.18 -0.60 2.84
C LEU A 54 -6.42 -0.30 2.00
N ALA A 55 -7.10 0.82 2.26
CA ALA A 55 -8.29 1.24 1.54
C ALA A 55 -8.06 1.42 0.04
N LEU A 56 -6.85 1.88 -0.33
CA LEU A 56 -6.48 2.07 -1.73
C LEU A 56 -6.11 0.77 -2.43
N THR A 57 -5.47 -0.18 -1.74
CA THR A 57 -4.91 -1.39 -2.37
C THR A 57 -5.76 -2.66 -2.21
N SER A 58 -6.73 -2.69 -1.27
CA SER A 58 -7.51 -3.90 -0.99
C SER A 58 -8.52 -4.25 -2.08
N THR A 59 -8.95 -3.26 -2.87
CA THR A 59 -10.05 -3.34 -3.84
C THR A 59 -11.46 -3.55 -3.26
N GLU A 60 -11.57 -3.66 -1.95
CA GLU A 60 -12.84 -3.90 -1.22
C GLU A 60 -13.48 -2.60 -0.72
N ASP A 61 -12.70 -1.53 -0.60
CA ASP A 61 -13.20 -0.24 -0.13
C ASP A 61 -14.05 0.44 -1.20
N ALA A 62 -15.33 0.67 -0.89
CA ALA A 62 -16.28 1.28 -1.84
C ALA A 62 -15.86 2.69 -2.31
N ARG A 63 -15.05 3.42 -1.54
CA ARG A 63 -14.60 4.78 -1.87
C ARG A 63 -13.57 4.79 -3.01
N PHE A 64 -12.72 3.77 -3.07
CA PHE A 64 -11.59 3.70 -3.99
C PHE A 64 -11.73 2.58 -5.03
N GLY A 65 -12.51 1.54 -4.72
CA GLY A 65 -12.78 0.40 -5.58
C GLY A 65 -11.50 -0.27 -6.08
N ARG A 66 -11.54 -0.77 -7.32
CA ARG A 66 -10.41 -1.48 -7.95
C ARG A 66 -9.41 -0.56 -8.66
N ARG A 67 -9.44 0.74 -8.38
CA ARG A 67 -8.73 1.75 -9.17
C ARG A 67 -7.22 1.74 -8.94
N CYS A 68 -6.75 1.13 -7.85
CA CYS A 68 -5.33 0.98 -7.52
C CYS A 68 -5.02 -0.49 -7.19
N ASP A 69 -5.54 -1.45 -7.96
CA ASP A 69 -5.36 -2.89 -7.71
C ASP A 69 -3.90 -3.33 -7.97
N PRO A 70 -3.10 -3.64 -6.94
CA PRO A 70 -1.72 -4.08 -7.11
C PRO A 70 -1.61 -5.42 -7.84
N ALA A 71 -2.62 -6.29 -7.72
CA ALA A 71 -2.61 -7.59 -8.39
C ALA A 71 -2.80 -7.44 -9.91
N ALA A 72 -3.65 -6.51 -10.34
CA ALA A 72 -3.80 -6.18 -11.75
C ALA A 72 -2.50 -5.59 -12.32
N LEU A 73 -1.82 -4.73 -11.55
CA LEU A 73 -0.55 -4.13 -11.95
C LEU A 73 0.57 -5.17 -12.08
N ALA A 74 0.72 -6.06 -11.08
CA ALA A 74 1.72 -7.12 -11.11
C ALA A 74 1.54 -8.02 -12.35
N ARG A 75 0.29 -8.36 -12.70
CA ARG A 75 -0.02 -9.11 -13.92
C ARG A 75 0.33 -8.35 -15.19
N LYS A 76 0.02 -7.04 -15.25
CA LYS A 76 0.38 -6.18 -16.38
C LYS A 76 1.89 -6.17 -16.65
N TYR A 77 2.70 -6.26 -15.59
CA TYR A 77 4.16 -6.31 -15.67
C TYR A 77 4.75 -7.72 -15.60
N HIS A 78 3.91 -8.76 -15.78
CA HIS A 78 4.31 -10.17 -15.82
C HIS A 78 5.16 -10.60 -14.62
N LYS A 79 4.75 -10.23 -13.40
CA LYS A 79 5.38 -10.68 -12.16
C LYS A 79 4.68 -11.93 -11.66
N GLU A 80 5.39 -13.06 -11.70
CA GLU A 80 4.79 -14.37 -11.46
C GLU A 80 5.35 -15.02 -10.19
N THR A 81 6.65 -14.86 -9.95
CA THR A 81 7.32 -15.48 -8.79
C THR A 81 7.26 -14.57 -7.56
N ASP A 82 7.33 -15.18 -6.37
CA ASP A 82 7.36 -14.44 -5.11
C ASP A 82 8.51 -13.44 -5.02
N ALA A 83 9.68 -13.83 -5.54
CA ALA A 83 10.86 -12.95 -5.57
C ALA A 83 10.62 -11.74 -6.48
N GLU A 84 10.07 -11.96 -7.68
CA GLU A 84 9.74 -10.87 -8.61
C GLU A 84 8.69 -9.93 -8.05
N LEU A 85 7.67 -10.44 -7.36
CA LEU A 85 6.63 -9.62 -6.73
C LEU A 85 7.20 -8.76 -5.60
N VAL A 86 8.04 -9.35 -4.73
CA VAL A 86 8.72 -8.63 -3.65
C VAL A 86 9.61 -7.53 -4.24
N ASP A 87 10.48 -7.88 -5.18
CA ASP A 87 11.39 -6.93 -5.81
C ASP A 87 10.63 -5.85 -6.56
N PHE A 88 9.54 -6.19 -7.24
CA PHE A 88 8.72 -5.22 -7.97
C PHE A 88 8.16 -4.13 -7.05
N PHE A 89 7.52 -4.49 -5.93
CA PHE A 89 6.96 -3.48 -5.02
C PHE A 89 8.03 -2.70 -4.25
N LEU A 90 9.14 -3.35 -3.89
CA LEU A 90 10.27 -2.65 -3.26
C LEU A 90 10.90 -1.61 -4.20
N HIS A 91 11.09 -1.93 -5.48
CA HIS A 91 11.58 -0.95 -6.45
C HIS A 91 10.53 0.14 -6.72
N LEU A 92 9.25 -0.23 -6.81
CA LEU A 92 8.18 0.71 -7.12
C LEU A 92 7.99 1.77 -6.04
N PHE A 93 8.11 1.40 -4.76
CA PHE A 93 7.83 2.31 -3.64
C PHE A 93 9.07 2.82 -2.91
N LEU A 94 10.15 2.05 -2.90
CA LEU A 94 11.35 2.33 -2.11
C LEU A 94 12.62 2.37 -2.96
N GLN A 95 12.51 2.29 -4.30
CA GLN A 95 13.66 2.25 -5.22
C GLN A 95 14.66 1.11 -4.93
N GLY A 96 14.22 0.08 -4.19
CA GLY A 96 15.08 -1.01 -3.73
C GLY A 96 15.94 -0.68 -2.51
N ASP A 97 15.79 0.51 -1.91
CA ASP A 97 16.54 0.94 -0.72
C ASP A 97 15.96 0.32 0.56
N VAL A 98 16.19 -0.97 0.73
CA VAL A 98 15.82 -1.71 1.93
C VAL A 98 16.92 -2.67 2.36
N ALA A 99 17.02 -2.89 3.68
CA ALA A 99 17.91 -3.90 4.21
C ALA A 99 17.58 -5.30 3.65
N ALA A 100 18.62 -6.09 3.36
CA ALA A 100 18.46 -7.46 2.85
C ALA A 100 17.57 -8.33 3.77
N GLN A 101 17.61 -8.10 5.09
CA GLN A 101 16.76 -8.78 6.05
C GLN A 101 15.27 -8.43 5.88
N THR A 102 14.92 -7.19 5.51
CA THR A 102 13.54 -6.79 5.22
C THR A 102 13.03 -7.51 3.97
N ARG A 103 13.83 -7.54 2.90
CA ARG A 103 13.50 -8.32 1.69
C ARG A 103 13.27 -9.80 1.99
N MET A 104 14.16 -10.43 2.78
CA MET A 104 14.02 -11.83 3.16
C MET A 104 12.77 -12.11 3.99
N ARG A 105 12.39 -11.19 4.90
CA ARG A 105 11.15 -11.30 5.68
C ARG A 105 9.91 -11.24 4.80
N LEU A 106 9.87 -10.34 3.81
CA LEU A 106 8.77 -10.25 2.85
C LEU A 106 8.66 -11.50 1.99
N LEU A 107 9.79 -12.03 1.50
CA LEU A 107 9.81 -13.27 0.72
C LEU A 107 9.30 -14.46 1.54
N HIS A 108 9.74 -14.58 2.79
CA HIS A 108 9.26 -15.62 3.69
C HIS A 108 7.76 -15.48 3.99
N TYR A 109 7.27 -14.25 4.21
CA TYR A 109 5.84 -14.00 4.37
C TYR A 109 5.05 -14.51 3.16
N GLN A 110 5.50 -14.19 1.94
CA GLN A 110 4.83 -14.61 0.71
C GLN A 110 4.78 -16.14 0.58
N GLN A 111 5.90 -16.83 0.87
CA GLN A 111 5.99 -18.29 0.88
C GLN A 111 5.06 -18.92 1.91
N GLN A 112 4.89 -18.30 3.08
CA GLN A 112 3.93 -18.74 4.09
C GLN A 112 2.48 -18.48 3.66
N ALA A 113 2.22 -17.38 2.97
CA ALA A 113 0.87 -17.01 2.52
C ALA A 113 0.29 -18.02 1.52
N HIS A 114 1.12 -18.71 0.74
CA HIS A 114 0.67 -19.81 -0.14
C HIS A 114 0.09 -21.01 0.63
N LYS A 115 0.42 -21.16 1.92
CA LYS A 115 -0.06 -22.26 2.76
C LYS A 115 -1.36 -21.94 3.50
N LEU A 116 -1.80 -20.68 3.44
CA LEU A 116 -3.00 -20.25 4.14
C LEU A 116 -4.25 -20.79 3.42
N PRO A 117 -5.25 -21.29 4.17
CA PRO A 117 -6.50 -21.74 3.58
C PRO A 117 -7.24 -20.55 2.96
N ALA A 118 -7.68 -20.71 1.73
CA ALA A 118 -8.56 -19.74 1.07
C ALA A 118 -10.03 -20.04 1.40
N PRO A 119 -10.89 -19.01 1.43
CA PRO A 119 -12.33 -19.19 1.45
C PRO A 119 -12.83 -20.13 0.34
N VAL A 120 -13.84 -20.94 0.63
CA VAL A 120 -14.34 -21.99 -0.28
C VAL A 120 -14.85 -21.43 -1.62
N TYR A 121 -15.31 -20.18 -1.62
CA TYR A 121 -15.83 -19.50 -2.80
C TYR A 121 -14.76 -18.75 -3.61
N TRP A 122 -13.49 -18.81 -3.22
CA TRP A 122 -12.39 -18.20 -3.96
C TRP A 122 -11.83 -19.13 -5.03
N THR A 123 -11.57 -18.56 -6.19
CA THR A 123 -10.74 -19.22 -7.21
C THR A 123 -9.26 -19.21 -6.80
N GLN A 124 -8.44 -19.98 -7.51
CA GLN A 124 -6.99 -19.90 -7.36
C GLN A 124 -6.46 -18.48 -7.66
N GLN A 125 -7.08 -17.80 -8.64
CA GLN A 125 -6.73 -16.43 -8.99
C GLN A 125 -7.09 -15.44 -7.89
N ASP A 126 -8.26 -15.57 -7.25
CA ASP A 126 -8.66 -14.69 -6.15
C ASP A 126 -7.68 -14.80 -4.98
N SER A 127 -7.27 -16.03 -4.67
CA SER A 127 -6.27 -16.30 -3.64
C SER A 127 -4.90 -15.69 -4.00
N ALA A 128 -4.49 -15.79 -5.27
CA ALA A 128 -3.24 -15.19 -5.75
C ALA A 128 -3.29 -13.65 -5.71
N ASP A 129 -4.35 -13.05 -6.24
CA ASP A 129 -4.57 -11.60 -6.22
C ASP A 129 -4.57 -11.07 -4.79
N GLN A 130 -5.21 -11.78 -3.84
CA GLN A 130 -5.18 -11.39 -2.44
C GLN A 130 -3.78 -11.42 -1.83
N ARG A 131 -2.97 -12.44 -2.13
CA ARG A 131 -1.57 -12.48 -1.64
C ARG A 131 -0.77 -11.30 -2.17
N VAL A 132 -0.94 -10.95 -3.45
CA VAL A 132 -0.28 -9.79 -4.06
C VAL A 132 -0.72 -8.47 -3.40
N ARG A 133 -2.02 -8.31 -3.14
CA ARG A 133 -2.57 -7.14 -2.43
C ARG A 133 -2.01 -7.03 -1.01
N SER A 134 -1.97 -8.13 -0.26
CA SER A 134 -1.40 -8.18 1.08
C SER A 134 0.09 -7.85 1.09
N LEU A 135 0.87 -8.38 0.14
CA LEU A 135 2.28 -8.05 -0.01
C LEU A 135 2.49 -6.56 -0.30
N CYS A 136 1.73 -5.99 -1.24
CA CYS A 136 1.77 -4.56 -1.53
C CYS A 136 1.46 -3.73 -0.28
N HIS A 137 0.42 -4.11 0.48
CA HIS A 137 0.08 -3.44 1.72
C HIS A 137 1.22 -3.51 2.74
N LEU A 138 1.84 -4.67 2.94
CA LEU A 138 2.98 -4.82 3.86
C LEU A 138 4.15 -3.91 3.49
N VAL A 139 4.50 -3.82 2.20
CA VAL A 139 5.54 -2.89 1.73
C VAL A 139 5.19 -1.44 2.08
N LEU A 140 3.92 -1.05 1.91
CA LEU A 140 3.44 0.29 2.27
C LEU A 140 3.39 0.54 3.78
N THR A 141 3.45 -0.51 4.62
CA THR A 141 3.52 -0.37 6.08
C THR A 141 4.94 -0.40 6.65
N LEU A 142 5.95 -0.63 5.81
CA LEU A 142 7.35 -0.63 6.23
C LEU A 142 7.78 0.74 6.79
N PRO A 143 8.62 0.79 7.82
CA PRO A 143 9.11 2.05 8.38
C PRO A 143 9.87 2.87 7.33
N GLU A 144 10.60 2.23 6.42
CA GLU A 144 11.28 2.88 5.28
C GLU A 144 10.28 3.69 4.45
N PHE A 145 9.10 3.13 4.14
CA PHE A 145 8.05 3.83 3.39
C PHE A 145 7.37 4.97 4.17
N GLN A 146 7.41 4.92 5.51
CA GLN A 146 6.72 5.89 6.36
C GLN A 146 7.60 7.11 6.69
N LEU A 147 8.92 6.99 6.52
CA LEU A 147 9.90 8.00 6.89
C LEU A 147 10.51 8.74 5.70
N ASP A 148 10.34 8.22 4.48
CA ASP A 148 10.72 8.86 3.22
C ASP A 148 9.66 9.83 2.66
#